data_AF-A0A959P720-F1
#
_entry.id   AF-A0A959P720-F1
#
_cell.length_a   1.000
_cell.length_b   1.000
_cell.length_c   1.000
_cell.angle_alpha   90.00
_cell.angle_beta   90.00
_cell.angle_gamma   90.00
#
_symmetry.space_group_name_H-M   'P 1'
#
loop_
_entity.id
_entity.type
_entity.pdbx_description
1 polymer ?
#
loop_
_entity_poly.entity_id
_entity_poly.type
_entity_poly.pdbx_seq_one_letter_code
_entity_poly.pdbx_strand_id
1 'polypeptide(L)'
;VQSNESTHASGPMYASYVRVNFEKAHEAAKQIQSRDFIPYGPFENEGSNCSRFVREIILAGEPNWAHALRLEVVPTLTPTTLYPVSALYHWVKVPGCLDEAAEQLKEKLSSLPDSLFLKTLPEPPKPNSVPLNAQWLAGESSGSWFDIVKEQNGYLVSRFSMSGLVECQVLMNMSAESDWNGEGEFSVTYPSHCAEITIQLHDKTVSLKSVKRP
;
A
#
# COMPACT_ATOMS: atom_id res chain seq x y z
N VAL A 1 -15.47 3.05 7.99
CA VAL A 1 -14.50 2.61 6.95
C VAL A 1 -14.63 3.45 5.69
N GLN A 2 -15.80 3.62 5.10
CA GLN A 2 -15.99 4.47 3.89
C GLN A 2 -15.64 5.95 4.07
N SER A 3 -15.54 6.44 5.31
CA SER A 3 -15.08 7.78 5.66
C SER A 3 -13.59 7.87 5.99
N ASN A 4 -12.83 6.77 5.86
CA ASN A 4 -11.40 6.76 6.15
C ASN A 4 -10.62 7.20 4.90
N GLU A 5 -9.88 8.30 5.02
CA GLU A 5 -9.07 8.87 3.94
C GLU A 5 -8.01 7.90 3.41
N SER A 6 -7.52 6.98 4.24
CA SER A 6 -6.55 5.95 3.82
C SER A 6 -7.16 4.81 3.01
N THR A 7 -8.49 4.77 2.87
CA THR A 7 -9.19 3.77 2.06
C THR A 7 -9.97 4.47 0.95
N HIS A 8 -9.48 4.37 -0.28
CA HIS A 8 -10.15 4.91 -1.48
C HIS A 8 -11.33 4.03 -1.92
N ALA A 9 -12.28 3.78 -1.01
CA ALA A 9 -13.40 2.86 -1.21
C ALA A 9 -14.74 3.61 -1.29
N SER A 10 -15.14 3.97 -2.50
CA SER A 10 -16.42 4.65 -2.78
C SER A 10 -17.56 3.69 -3.14
N GLY A 11 -17.22 2.49 -3.65
CA GLY A 11 -18.17 1.44 -3.99
C GLY A 11 -18.78 0.72 -2.78
N PRO A 12 -19.72 -0.22 -3.03
CA PRO A 12 -20.31 -1.04 -1.97
C PRO A 12 -19.24 -1.87 -1.26
N MET A 13 -19.32 -1.91 0.06
CA MET A 13 -18.40 -2.66 0.91
C MET A 13 -19.02 -3.99 1.31
N TYR A 14 -18.25 -5.06 1.17
CA TYR A 14 -18.63 -6.39 1.60
C TYR A 14 -17.80 -6.73 2.83
N ALA A 15 -18.46 -7.00 3.94
CA ALA A 15 -17.80 -7.26 5.22
C ALA A 15 -18.30 -8.56 5.83
N SER A 16 -17.42 -9.28 6.52
CA SER A 16 -17.76 -10.47 7.30
C SER A 16 -16.91 -10.48 8.58
N TYR A 17 -17.23 -11.35 9.52
CA TYR A 17 -16.42 -11.53 10.72
C TYR A 17 -16.28 -13.02 11.06
N VAL A 18 -15.19 -13.35 11.73
CA VAL A 18 -14.88 -14.70 12.20
C VAL A 18 -14.13 -14.61 13.52
N ARG A 19 -14.37 -15.58 14.42
CA ARG A 19 -13.61 -15.68 15.66
C ARG A 19 -12.28 -16.39 15.39
N VAL A 20 -11.22 -15.83 15.95
CA VAL A 20 -9.84 -16.33 15.86
C VAL A 20 -9.13 -16.13 17.20
N ASN A 21 -8.06 -16.88 17.44
CA ASN A 21 -7.06 -16.56 18.43
C ASN A 21 -6.32 -15.29 17.99
N PHE A 22 -6.54 -14.21 18.72
CA PHE A 22 -5.96 -12.89 18.40
C PHE A 22 -4.43 -12.89 18.44
N GLU A 23 -3.81 -13.52 19.44
CA GLU A 23 -2.36 -13.50 19.61
C GLU A 23 -1.66 -14.16 18.41
N LYS A 24 -2.14 -15.33 17.98
CA LYS A 24 -1.61 -16.04 16.81
C LYS A 24 -1.83 -15.25 15.50
N ALA A 25 -3.03 -14.70 15.31
CA ALA A 25 -3.34 -13.91 14.13
C ALA A 25 -2.48 -12.63 14.06
N HIS A 26 -2.31 -11.94 15.20
CA HIS A 26 -1.50 -10.74 15.30
C HIS A 26 -0.02 -11.04 15.08
N GLU A 27 0.50 -12.12 15.66
CA GLU A 27 1.88 -12.57 15.43
C GLU A 27 2.12 -12.88 13.95
N ALA A 28 1.22 -13.62 13.30
CA ALA A 28 1.31 -13.90 11.87
C ALA A 28 1.32 -12.61 11.03
N ALA A 29 0.45 -11.65 11.36
CA ALA A 29 0.43 -10.35 10.69
C ALA A 29 1.78 -9.61 10.83
N LYS A 30 2.38 -9.63 12.03
CA LYS A 30 3.68 -9.02 12.30
C LYS A 30 4.82 -9.74 11.58
N GLN A 31 4.81 -11.07 11.54
CA GLN A 31 5.79 -11.85 10.80
C GLN A 31 5.75 -11.52 9.30
N ILE A 32 4.55 -11.42 8.71
CA ILE A 32 4.42 -11.01 7.31
C ILE A 32 4.88 -9.56 7.09
N GLN A 33 4.49 -8.62 7.97
CA GLN A 33 4.93 -7.22 7.91
C GLN A 33 6.44 -7.05 8.07
N SER A 34 7.11 -7.96 8.79
CA SER A 34 8.56 -7.90 9.00
C SER A 34 9.40 -8.35 7.80
N ARG A 35 8.77 -8.89 6.76
CA ARG A 35 9.45 -9.26 5.51
C ARG A 35 9.67 -7.98 4.69
N ASP A 36 10.91 -7.73 4.26
CA ASP A 36 11.25 -6.53 3.51
C ASP A 36 10.42 -6.40 2.21
N PHE A 37 10.45 -7.44 1.37
CA PHE A 37 9.72 -7.47 0.10
C PHE A 37 8.97 -8.77 -0.08
N ILE A 38 7.67 -8.64 -0.32
CA ILE A 38 6.81 -9.74 -0.72
C ILE A 38 6.35 -9.45 -2.15
N PRO A 39 6.74 -10.28 -3.13
CA PRO A 39 6.25 -10.11 -4.50
C PRO A 39 4.72 -10.01 -4.51
N TYR A 40 4.19 -8.98 -5.18
CA TYR A 40 2.75 -8.81 -5.26
C TYR A 40 2.23 -9.50 -6.53
N GLY A 41 1.35 -10.48 -6.37
CA GLY A 41 0.76 -11.13 -7.53
C GLY A 41 -0.15 -12.32 -7.21
N PRO A 42 -1.11 -12.61 -8.11
CA PRO A 42 -2.03 -13.73 -7.92
C PRO A 42 -1.37 -15.10 -8.09
N PHE A 43 -0.28 -15.18 -8.87
CA PHE A 43 0.39 -16.43 -9.24
C PHE A 43 1.85 -16.51 -8.75
N GLU A 44 2.28 -15.56 -7.92
CA GLU A 44 3.61 -15.58 -7.34
C GLU A 44 3.65 -16.62 -6.20
N ASN A 45 4.50 -17.64 -6.37
CA ASN A 45 4.60 -18.77 -5.42
C ASN A 45 5.02 -18.32 -4.02
N GLU A 46 5.92 -17.32 -3.93
CA GLU A 46 6.34 -16.68 -2.68
C GLU A 46 5.71 -15.29 -2.48
N GLY A 47 4.82 -14.89 -3.38
CA GLY A 47 4.14 -13.61 -3.30
C GLY A 47 2.88 -13.65 -2.46
N SER A 48 2.32 -12.48 -2.22
CA SER A 48 1.03 -12.31 -1.56
C SER A 48 0.24 -11.21 -2.24
N ASN A 49 -0.99 -11.03 -1.79
CA ASN A 49 -1.80 -9.86 -2.09
C ASN A 49 -2.71 -9.58 -0.90
N CYS A 50 -3.51 -8.51 -0.96
CA CYS A 50 -4.38 -8.13 0.15
C CYS A 50 -5.34 -9.27 0.59
N SER A 51 -5.86 -10.06 -0.34
CA SER A 51 -6.76 -11.19 -0.02
C SER A 51 -6.03 -12.38 0.60
N ARG A 52 -4.83 -12.72 0.09
CA ARG A 52 -3.97 -13.79 0.63
C ARG A 52 -3.47 -13.45 2.03
N PHE A 53 -3.04 -12.21 2.25
CA PHE A 53 -2.64 -11.69 3.56
C PHE A 53 -3.75 -11.88 4.60
N VAL A 54 -4.97 -11.42 4.30
CA VAL A 54 -6.12 -11.55 5.20
C VAL A 54 -6.43 -13.02 5.48
N ARG A 55 -6.42 -13.87 4.45
CA ARG A 55 -6.65 -15.31 4.57
C ARG A 55 -5.61 -15.99 5.48
N GLU A 56 -4.32 -15.71 5.27
CA GLU A 56 -3.22 -16.29 6.04
C GLU A 56 -3.32 -15.92 7.52
N ILE A 57 -3.65 -14.67 7.83
CA ILE A 57 -3.87 -14.21 9.21
C ILE A 57 -5.06 -14.92 9.86
N ILE A 58 -6.18 -15.05 9.14
CA ILE A 58 -7.36 -15.74 9.66
C ILE A 58 -7.03 -17.20 9.96
N LEU A 59 -6.35 -17.91 9.05
CA LEU A 59 -5.97 -19.32 9.24
C LEU A 59 -4.97 -19.51 10.39
N ALA A 60 -3.96 -18.64 10.50
CA ALA A 60 -3.02 -18.66 11.62
C ALA A 60 -3.72 -18.43 12.98
N GLY A 61 -4.80 -17.66 12.96
CA GLY A 61 -5.69 -17.45 14.08
C GLY A 61 -6.57 -18.65 14.47
N GLU A 62 -6.40 -19.83 13.86
CA GLU A 62 -7.16 -21.05 14.21
C GLU A 62 -8.68 -20.83 14.29
N PRO A 63 -9.31 -20.44 13.17
CA PRO A 63 -10.75 -20.24 13.14
C PRO A 63 -11.46 -21.60 13.30
N ASN A 64 -12.78 -21.59 13.49
CA ASN A 64 -13.56 -22.83 13.47
C ASN A 64 -13.24 -23.66 12.21
N TRP A 65 -13.11 -24.97 12.36
CA TRP A 65 -12.71 -25.90 11.30
C TRP A 65 -13.50 -25.75 9.99
N ALA A 66 -14.80 -25.45 10.08
CA ALA A 66 -15.64 -25.26 8.89
C ALA A 66 -15.22 -24.02 8.09
N HIS A 67 -14.82 -22.94 8.76
CA HIS A 67 -14.25 -21.75 8.12
C HIS A 67 -12.84 -22.00 7.58
N ALA A 68 -12.00 -22.71 8.34
CA ALA A 68 -10.64 -23.06 7.91
C ALA A 68 -10.68 -23.83 6.58
N LEU A 69 -11.51 -24.88 6.52
CA LEU A 69 -11.67 -25.69 5.30
C LEU A 69 -12.16 -24.86 4.11
N ARG A 70 -13.15 -23.97 4.32
CA ARG A 70 -13.65 -23.09 3.24
C ARG A 70 -12.60 -22.11 2.74
N LEU A 71 -11.76 -21.59 3.65
CA LEU A 71 -10.64 -20.72 3.31
C LEU A 71 -9.50 -21.47 2.60
N GLU A 72 -9.37 -22.78 2.79
CA GLU A 72 -8.33 -23.62 2.18
C GLU A 72 -8.64 -24.16 0.79
N VAL A 73 -9.91 -24.46 0.49
CA VAL A 73 -10.29 -25.17 -0.75
C VAL A 73 -10.47 -24.25 -1.96
N VAL A 74 -10.87 -23.00 -1.75
CA VAL A 74 -11.21 -22.04 -2.82
C VAL A 74 -10.11 -21.00 -3.22
N PRO A 75 -8.95 -20.84 -2.54
CA PRO A 75 -8.03 -19.72 -2.76
C PRO A 75 -7.26 -19.78 -4.09
N THR A 76 -7.32 -20.88 -4.84
CA THR A 76 -6.51 -21.11 -6.06
C THR A 76 -7.12 -20.57 -7.34
N LEU A 77 -8.40 -20.16 -7.36
CA LEU A 77 -9.10 -19.90 -8.63
C LEU A 77 -9.46 -18.44 -8.90
N THR A 78 -9.55 -17.58 -7.89
CA THR A 78 -9.89 -16.16 -8.12
C THR A 78 -9.04 -15.24 -7.26
N PRO A 79 -8.28 -14.30 -7.84
CA PRO A 79 -7.49 -13.33 -7.08
C PRO A 79 -8.35 -12.18 -6.53
N THR A 80 -9.60 -12.46 -6.15
CA THR A 80 -10.57 -11.44 -5.76
C THR A 80 -10.53 -11.20 -4.26
N THR A 81 -10.58 -9.92 -3.89
CA THR A 81 -10.67 -9.46 -2.50
C THR A 81 -11.97 -9.89 -1.80
N LEU A 82 -12.98 -10.30 -2.57
CA LEU A 82 -14.27 -10.76 -2.05
C LEU A 82 -14.21 -12.18 -1.47
N TYR A 83 -13.25 -13.00 -1.88
CA TYR A 83 -13.20 -14.41 -1.51
C TYR A 83 -13.14 -14.65 0.01
N PRO A 84 -12.19 -14.06 0.78
CA PRO A 84 -12.16 -14.27 2.23
C PRO A 84 -13.46 -13.84 2.91
N VAL A 85 -14.15 -12.85 2.35
CA VAL A 85 -15.43 -12.35 2.85
C VAL A 85 -16.56 -13.35 2.59
N SER A 86 -16.65 -13.90 1.38
CA SER A 86 -17.72 -14.83 1.00
C SER A 86 -17.51 -16.25 1.53
N ALA A 87 -16.28 -16.62 1.89
CA ALA A 87 -15.95 -17.89 2.54
C ALA A 87 -16.55 -18.00 3.96
N LEU A 88 -16.90 -16.87 4.60
CA LEU A 88 -17.46 -16.81 5.94
C LEU A 88 -19.00 -16.73 5.90
N TYR A 89 -19.69 -17.33 6.89
CA TYR A 89 -21.15 -17.52 6.84
C TYR A 89 -21.99 -16.24 6.93
N HIS A 90 -21.46 -15.19 7.56
CA HIS A 90 -22.20 -13.96 7.86
C HIS A 90 -21.51 -12.75 7.24
N TRP A 91 -21.72 -12.55 5.94
CA TRP A 91 -21.29 -11.34 5.26
C TRP A 91 -22.46 -10.38 5.03
N VAL A 92 -22.16 -9.09 5.03
CA VAL A 92 -23.10 -7.98 4.81
C VAL A 92 -22.59 -7.11 3.68
N LYS A 93 -23.51 -6.59 2.87
CA LYS A 93 -23.24 -5.54 1.90
C LYS A 93 -23.63 -4.19 2.52
N VAL A 94 -22.66 -3.34 2.73
CA VAL A 94 -22.87 -1.93 3.06
C VAL A 94 -22.93 -1.16 1.73
N PRO A 95 -24.01 -0.41 1.45
CA PRO A 95 -24.11 0.40 0.24
C PRO A 95 -22.93 1.35 0.06
N GLY A 96 -22.58 1.65 -1.19
CA GLY A 96 -21.55 2.64 -1.50
C GLY A 96 -21.96 4.05 -1.07
N CYS A 97 -21.00 4.96 -1.08
CA CYS A 97 -21.23 6.38 -0.80
C CYS A 97 -21.18 7.25 -2.07
N LEU A 98 -21.15 6.63 -3.26
CA LEU A 98 -21.22 7.33 -4.53
C LEU A 98 -22.62 7.93 -4.72
N ASP A 99 -22.67 9.16 -5.19
CA ASP A 99 -23.91 9.77 -5.66
C ASP A 99 -24.28 9.24 -7.06
N GLU A 100 -25.50 9.53 -7.50
CA GLU A 100 -26.03 9.06 -8.79
C GLU A 100 -25.16 9.54 -9.98
N ALA A 101 -24.60 10.75 -9.90
CA ALA A 101 -23.76 11.30 -10.96
C ALA A 101 -22.45 10.52 -11.07
N ALA A 102 -21.83 10.17 -9.94
CA ALA A 102 -20.61 9.39 -9.89
C ALA A 102 -20.82 7.94 -10.31
N GLU A 103 -21.97 7.31 -9.99
CA GLU A 103 -22.32 5.98 -10.50
C GLU A 103 -22.52 5.99 -12.02
N GLN A 104 -23.22 6.98 -12.58
CA GLN A 104 -23.37 7.12 -14.04
C GLN A 104 -22.03 7.33 -14.73
N LEU A 105 -21.13 8.12 -14.14
CA LEU A 105 -19.79 8.32 -14.67
C LEU A 105 -18.99 7.01 -14.64
N LYS A 106 -19.05 6.27 -13.54
CA LYS A 106 -18.38 4.97 -13.40
C LYS A 106 -18.87 3.96 -14.43
N GLU A 107 -20.17 3.88 -14.67
CA GLU A 107 -20.75 3.01 -15.71
C GLU A 107 -20.21 3.38 -17.09
N LYS A 108 -20.20 4.68 -17.44
CA LYS A 108 -19.61 5.16 -18.69
C LYS A 108 -18.12 4.81 -18.80
N LEU A 109 -17.34 5.04 -17.74
CA LEU A 109 -15.91 4.73 -17.71
C LEU A 109 -15.65 3.23 -17.85
N SER A 110 -16.49 2.36 -17.26
CA SER A 110 -16.34 0.90 -17.36
C SER A 110 -16.52 0.34 -18.77
N SER A 111 -17.14 1.12 -19.68
CA SER A 111 -17.26 0.76 -21.11
C SER A 111 -16.06 1.17 -21.96
N LEU A 112 -15.12 1.94 -21.41
CA LEU A 112 -13.93 2.39 -22.11
C LEU A 112 -12.84 1.29 -22.11
N PRO A 113 -12.01 1.21 -23.17
CA PRO A 113 -10.89 0.27 -23.19
C PRO A 113 -9.85 0.60 -22.11
N ASP A 114 -9.36 -0.45 -21.44
CA ASP A 114 -8.37 -0.36 -20.35
C ASP A 114 -7.12 0.46 -20.72
N SER A 115 -6.73 0.46 -22.00
CA SER A 115 -5.58 1.21 -22.52
C SER A 115 -5.67 2.72 -22.34
N LEU A 116 -6.87 3.27 -22.09
CA LEU A 116 -7.07 4.70 -21.83
C LEU A 116 -6.78 5.08 -20.39
N PHE A 117 -6.70 4.11 -19.48
CA PHE A 117 -6.39 4.37 -18.08
C PHE A 117 -4.89 4.32 -17.84
N LEU A 118 -4.37 5.34 -17.17
CA LEU A 118 -2.99 5.34 -16.68
C LEU A 118 -2.83 4.19 -15.67
N LYS A 119 -1.71 3.46 -15.77
CA LYS A 119 -1.41 2.37 -14.83
C LYS A 119 -1.09 2.87 -13.42
N THR A 120 -0.66 4.12 -13.30
CA THR A 120 -0.33 4.80 -12.05
C THR A 120 -1.05 6.13 -11.98
N LEU A 121 -1.24 6.64 -10.77
CA LEU A 121 -1.89 7.93 -10.57
C LEU A 121 -1.06 9.07 -11.20
N PRO A 122 -1.71 10.03 -11.88
CA PRO A 122 -1.03 11.24 -12.31
C PRO A 122 -0.57 12.06 -11.09
N GLU A 123 0.45 12.88 -11.28
CA GLU A 123 0.87 13.85 -10.26
C GLU A 123 -0.30 14.81 -9.93
N PRO A 124 -0.74 14.88 -8.67
CA PRO A 124 -1.80 15.79 -8.28
C PRO A 124 -1.26 17.23 -8.21
N PRO A 125 -2.14 18.25 -8.17
CA PRO A 125 -1.71 19.62 -7.85
C PRO A 125 -0.98 19.64 -6.51
N LYS A 126 0.24 20.18 -6.48
CA LYS A 126 1.08 20.23 -5.27
C LYS A 126 0.41 21.10 -4.18
N PRO A 127 0.10 20.54 -3.01
CA PRO A 127 -0.48 21.31 -1.89
C PRO A 127 0.52 22.33 -1.31
N ASN A 128 0.03 23.46 -0.79
CA ASN A 128 0.87 24.49 -0.17
C ASN A 128 1.65 23.98 1.07
N SER A 129 1.18 22.91 1.72
CA SER A 129 1.87 22.29 2.85
C SER A 129 3.05 21.41 2.44
N VAL A 130 3.16 21.07 1.15
CA VAL A 130 4.25 20.25 0.61
C VAL A 130 5.38 21.16 0.15
N PRO A 131 6.65 20.88 0.52
CA PRO A 131 7.79 21.67 0.09
C PRO A 131 7.90 21.80 -1.44
N LEU A 132 8.40 22.95 -1.92
CA LEU A 132 8.49 23.25 -3.34
C LEU A 132 9.29 22.19 -4.11
N ASN A 133 10.39 21.71 -3.51
CA ASN A 133 11.31 20.75 -4.11
C ASN A 133 10.87 19.28 -3.91
N ALA A 134 9.72 19.03 -3.29
CA ALA A 134 9.22 17.69 -3.10
C ALA A 134 8.86 17.04 -4.45
N GLN A 135 9.11 15.74 -4.55
CA GLN A 135 8.89 14.92 -5.73
C GLN A 135 7.70 14.00 -5.54
N TRP A 136 6.88 13.85 -6.58
CA TRP A 136 5.77 12.90 -6.57
C TRP A 136 6.24 11.52 -7.00
N LEU A 137 5.96 10.50 -6.19
CA LEU A 137 6.13 9.10 -6.57
C LEU A 137 4.75 8.44 -6.70
N ALA A 138 4.39 8.10 -7.94
CA ALA A 138 3.09 7.57 -8.32
C ALA A 138 3.03 6.04 -8.19
N GLY A 139 2.09 5.51 -7.40
CA GLY A 139 1.69 4.10 -7.40
C GLY A 139 0.40 3.86 -8.18
N GLU A 140 -0.03 2.59 -8.24
CA GLU A 140 -1.23 2.17 -8.99
C GLU A 140 -2.53 2.77 -8.43
N SER A 141 -2.68 2.78 -7.10
CA SER A 141 -3.89 3.23 -6.42
C SER A 141 -3.65 4.30 -5.35
N SER A 142 -2.41 4.74 -5.20
CA SER A 142 -1.98 5.75 -4.24
C SER A 142 -0.62 6.32 -4.67
N GLY A 143 -0.20 7.43 -4.10
CA GLY A 143 1.14 7.97 -4.27
C GLY A 143 1.46 8.96 -3.17
N SER A 144 2.72 9.37 -3.09
CA SER A 144 3.18 10.25 -2.03
C SER A 144 4.16 11.29 -2.57
N TRP A 145 4.17 12.46 -1.92
CA TRP A 145 5.22 13.45 -2.09
C TRP A 145 6.39 13.13 -1.18
N PHE A 146 7.61 13.32 -1.67
CA PHE A 146 8.84 13.10 -0.93
C PHE A 146 9.72 14.34 -0.96
N ASP A 147 10.13 14.80 0.21
CA ASP A 147 11.14 15.85 0.38
C ASP A 147 12.34 15.26 1.11
N ILE A 148 13.54 15.49 0.58
CA ILE A 148 14.79 14.96 1.13
C ILE A 148 15.73 16.14 1.35
N VAL A 149 16.07 16.39 2.61
CA VAL A 149 16.93 17.50 3.02
C VAL A 149 18.19 16.97 3.68
N LYS A 150 19.36 17.44 3.25
CA LYS A 150 20.63 17.11 3.88
C LYS A 150 20.72 17.70 5.28
N GLU A 151 21.07 16.87 6.26
CA GLU A 151 21.29 17.26 7.66
C GLU A 151 22.72 16.93 8.10
N GLN A 152 23.14 17.44 9.27
CA GLN A 152 24.50 17.21 9.80
C GLN A 152 24.86 15.72 9.88
N ASN A 153 23.89 14.89 10.28
CA ASN A 153 24.08 13.45 10.54
C ASN A 153 23.18 12.57 9.65
N GLY A 154 22.97 12.96 8.39
CA GLY A 154 22.21 12.14 7.44
C GLY A 154 21.32 12.96 6.51
N TYR A 155 20.13 12.44 6.26
CA TYR A 155 19.12 13.05 5.40
C TYR A 155 17.76 12.97 6.10
N LEU A 156 17.11 14.11 6.28
CA LEU A 156 15.73 14.17 6.74
C LEU A 156 14.81 13.87 5.56
N VAL A 157 14.14 12.74 5.62
CA VAL A 157 13.17 12.31 4.61
C VAL A 157 11.77 12.58 5.15
N SER A 158 11.03 13.42 4.45
CA SER A 158 9.62 13.71 4.75
C SER A 158 8.73 13.16 3.64
N ARG A 159 7.76 12.32 4.00
CA ARG A 159 6.74 11.77 3.11
C ARG A 159 5.39 12.40 3.42
N PHE A 160 4.70 12.87 2.38
CA PHE A 160 3.39 13.49 2.49
C PHE A 160 2.37 12.74 1.63
N SER A 161 1.12 12.73 2.09
CA SER A 161 -0.02 12.25 1.32
C SER A 161 -0.28 13.16 0.11
N MET A 162 -1.16 12.72 -0.80
CA MET A 162 -1.67 13.54 -1.92
C MET A 162 -2.20 14.91 -1.49
N SER A 163 -2.84 15.00 -0.33
CA SER A 163 -3.40 16.23 0.24
C SER A 163 -2.37 17.07 1.02
N GLY A 164 -1.14 16.56 1.17
CA GLY A 164 -0.06 17.25 1.85
C GLY A 164 -0.03 17.06 3.36
N LEU A 165 -0.68 16.01 3.87
CA LEU A 165 -0.54 15.59 5.26
C LEU A 165 0.79 14.84 5.43
N VAL A 166 1.54 15.15 6.49
CA VAL A 166 2.78 14.42 6.80
C VAL A 166 2.42 12.99 7.22
N GLU A 167 2.81 12.01 6.42
CA GLU A 167 2.65 10.60 6.74
C GLU A 167 3.84 10.06 7.52
N CYS A 168 5.03 10.62 7.24
CA CYS A 168 6.28 10.12 7.79
C CYS A 168 7.36 11.19 7.74
N GLN A 169 8.16 11.29 8.80
CA GLN A 169 9.36 12.12 8.81
C GLN A 169 10.45 11.42 9.60
N VAL A 170 11.54 11.03 8.94
CA VAL A 170 12.56 10.15 9.50
C VAL A 170 13.95 10.59 9.06
N LEU A 171 14.88 10.59 10.01
CA LEU A 171 16.30 10.76 9.71
C LEU A 171 16.88 9.43 9.20
N MET A 172 17.45 9.47 8.00
CA MET A 172 18.01 8.30 7.32
C MET A 172 19.48 8.50 6.98
N ASN A 173 20.21 7.39 6.99
CA ASN A 173 21.58 7.32 6.52
C ASN A 173 21.61 6.64 5.16
N MET A 174 22.51 7.12 4.33
CA MET A 174 22.78 6.50 3.05
C MET A 174 23.49 5.17 3.25
N SER A 175 23.17 4.19 2.40
CA SER A 175 23.96 2.97 2.25
C SER A 175 25.40 3.32 1.84
N ALA A 176 26.38 2.56 2.32
CA ALA A 176 27.80 2.93 2.38
C ALA A 176 28.52 3.11 1.01
N GLU A 177 27.81 3.10 -0.11
CA GLU A 177 28.39 3.03 -1.47
C GLU A 177 28.12 4.27 -2.34
N SER A 178 27.75 5.42 -1.74
CA SER A 178 27.45 6.65 -2.47
C SER A 178 28.11 7.89 -1.86
N ASP A 179 28.67 8.74 -2.72
CA ASP A 179 29.23 10.06 -2.37
C ASP A 179 28.21 11.20 -2.49
N TRP A 180 26.93 10.88 -2.71
CA TRP A 180 25.89 11.89 -2.94
C TRP A 180 25.72 12.80 -1.72
N ASN A 181 26.03 14.08 -1.86
CA ASN A 181 26.00 15.04 -0.75
C ASN A 181 24.61 15.64 -0.47
N GLY A 182 23.56 15.22 -1.18
CA GLY A 182 22.24 15.85 -1.11
C GLY A 182 21.96 16.88 -2.19
N GLU A 183 22.93 17.16 -3.06
CA GLU A 183 22.81 18.13 -4.15
C GLU A 183 22.79 17.44 -5.52
N GLY A 184 22.37 18.17 -6.55
CA GLY A 184 22.26 17.67 -7.92
C GLY A 184 20.92 17.02 -8.26
N GLU A 185 20.80 16.52 -9.48
CA GLU A 185 19.58 15.88 -9.97
C GLU A 185 19.44 14.46 -9.42
N PHE A 186 18.28 14.16 -8.84
CA PHE A 186 17.90 12.82 -8.39
C PHE A 186 16.39 12.63 -8.55
N SER A 187 15.95 11.38 -8.63
CA SER A 187 14.52 11.04 -8.52
C SER A 187 14.26 10.01 -7.43
N VAL A 188 13.18 10.19 -6.67
CA VAL A 188 12.73 9.17 -5.71
C VAL A 188 12.09 7.99 -6.47
N THR A 189 12.43 6.77 -6.07
CA THR A 189 11.93 5.53 -6.69
C THR A 189 11.63 4.46 -5.63
N TYR A 190 11.25 3.27 -6.08
CA TYR A 190 10.92 2.14 -5.25
C TYR A 190 12.17 1.35 -4.84
N PRO A 191 12.20 0.76 -3.63
CA PRO A 191 11.22 0.91 -2.53
C PRO A 191 11.23 2.28 -1.85
N SER A 192 10.09 2.69 -1.27
CA SER A 192 9.85 4.06 -0.77
C SER A 192 9.06 4.12 0.56
N HIS A 193 9.32 3.21 1.50
CA HIS A 193 8.63 3.17 2.79
C HIS A 193 9.41 3.92 3.88
N CYS A 194 8.79 4.13 5.05
CA CYS A 194 9.38 4.91 6.15
C CYS A 194 10.67 4.36 6.75
N ALA A 195 11.02 3.11 6.47
CA ALA A 195 12.25 2.49 6.95
C ALA A 195 13.38 2.57 5.92
N GLU A 196 13.03 2.63 4.64
CA GLU A 196 13.96 2.65 3.51
C GLU A 196 13.33 3.34 2.30
N ILE A 197 14.05 4.31 1.76
CA ILE A 197 13.72 4.95 0.48
C ILE A 197 14.85 4.75 -0.51
N THR A 198 14.51 4.71 -1.79
CA THR A 198 15.48 4.59 -2.88
C THR A 198 15.45 5.85 -3.73
N ILE A 199 16.62 6.33 -4.09
CA ILE A 199 16.79 7.42 -5.05
C ILE A 199 17.57 6.92 -6.27
N GLN A 200 17.22 7.43 -7.43
CA GLN A 200 17.96 7.24 -8.68
C GLN A 200 18.83 8.48 -8.91
N LEU A 201 20.13 8.25 -9.06
CA LEU A 201 21.15 9.24 -9.40
C LEU A 201 21.73 8.87 -10.76
N HIS A 202 21.39 9.58 -11.84
CA HIS A 202 21.84 9.25 -13.20
C HIS A 202 21.75 7.72 -13.49
N ASP A 203 22.88 7.01 -13.47
CA ASP A 203 23.00 5.56 -13.76
C ASP A 203 23.06 4.65 -12.51
N LYS A 204 22.87 5.19 -11.30
CA LYS A 204 22.99 4.45 -10.03
C LYS A 204 21.76 4.62 -9.15
N THR A 205 21.35 3.54 -8.48
CA THR A 205 20.38 3.58 -7.39
C THR A 205 21.10 3.64 -6.06
N VAL A 206 20.56 4.43 -5.13
CA VAL A 206 21.08 4.57 -3.78
C VAL A 206 19.93 4.43 -2.79
N SER A 207 20.14 3.61 -1.77
CA SER A 207 19.17 3.41 -0.70
C SER A 207 19.54 4.25 0.52
N LEU A 208 18.55 4.91 1.12
CA LEU A 208 18.64 5.56 2.43
C LEU A 208 17.81 4.77 3.44
N LYS A 209 18.40 4.44 4.58
CA LYS A 209 17.79 3.62 5.62
C LYS A 209 17.67 4.39 6.92
N SER A 210 16.53 4.24 7.59
CA SER A 210 16.26 4.82 8.90
C SER A 210 17.33 4.41 9.94
N VAL A 211 17.78 5.38 10.75
CA VAL A 211 18.80 5.15 11.80
C VAL A 211 18.24 4.38 12.99
N LYS A 212 16.92 4.35 13.14
CA LYS A 212 16.19 3.52 14.10
C LYS A 212 15.24 2.62 13.31
N ARG A 213 15.34 1.30 13.49
CA ARG A 213 14.25 0.41 13.06
C ARG A 213 13.01 0.77 13.91
N PRO A 214 11.87 1.15 13.30
CA PRO A 214 10.63 1.34 14.02
C PRO A 214 10.14 0.05 14.67
#